data_AF-A0AAD7BZY7-F1
#
_entry.id   AF-A0AAD7BZY7-F1
#
_cell.length_a   1.000
_cell.length_b   1.000
_cell.length_c   1.000
_cell.angle_alpha   90.00
_cell.angle_beta   90.00
_cell.angle_gamma   90.00
#
_symmetry.space_group_name_H-M   'P 1'
#
loop_
_entity.id
_entity.type
_entity.pdbx_description
1 polymer ?
#
loop_
_entity_poly.entity_id
_entity_poly.type
_entity_poly.pdbx_seq_one_letter_code
_entity_poly.pdbx_strand_id
1 'polypeptide(L)' 'YVPRPPNAFMLFRADFVRQKHVPGSIETNHGSLSKIIGNCWRSLPLPEKAIWETKAKHAKAEHKIKYPDYKFRPVHTK' A
#
# COMPACT_ATOMS: atom_id res chain seq x y z
N TYR A 1 -14.67 -9.63 -8.83
CA TYR A 1 -13.52 -8.75 -9.06
C TYR A 1 -12.46 -9.05 -8.01
N VAL A 2 -11.22 -9.35 -8.43
CA VAL A 2 -10.10 -9.63 -7.50
C VAL A 2 -9.22 -8.37 -7.43
N PRO A 3 -9.02 -7.75 -6.25
CA PRO A 3 -8.20 -6.55 -6.13
C PRO A 3 -6.72 -6.87 -6.37
N ARG A 4 -5.90 -5.85 -6.66
CA ARG A 4 -4.46 -6.04 -6.82
C ARG A 4 -3.81 -6.39 -5.48
N PRO A 5 -2.78 -7.25 -5.46
CA PRO A 5 -1.96 -7.40 -4.26
C PRO A 5 -1.31 -6.05 -3.91
N PRO A 6 -1.29 -5.65 -2.63
CA PRO A 6 -0.70 -4.39 -2.21
C PRO A 6 0.83 -4.43 -2.39
N ASN A 7 1.39 -3.32 -2.87
CA ASN A 7 2.85 -3.13 -2.90
C ASN A 7 3.35 -2.62 -1.53
N ALA A 8 4.68 -2.48 -1.39
CA ALA A 8 5.32 -2.07 -0.15
C ALA A 8 4.77 -0.73 0.38
N PHE A 9 4.59 0.25 -0.52
CA PHE A 9 4.02 1.55 -0.17
C PHE A 9 2.56 1.47 0.27
N MET A 10 1.73 0.65 -0.39
CA MET A 10 0.32 0.48 0.00
C MET A 10 0.19 -0.19 1.37
N LEU A 11 1.07 -1.14 1.69
CA LEU A 11 1.14 -1.74 3.04
C LEU A 11 1.58 -0.70 4.09
N PHE A 12 2.63 0.07 3.79
CA PHE A 12 3.08 1.14 4.67
C PHE A 12 1.99 2.19 4.90
N ARG A 13 1.31 2.63 3.84
CA ARG A 13 0.20 3.59 3.93
C ARG A 13 -0.93 3.06 4.81
N ALA A 14 -1.35 1.80 4.60
CA ALA A 14 -2.42 1.19 5.39
C ALA A 14 -2.04 1.14 6.87
N ASP A 15 -0.79 0.78 7.16
CA ASP A 15 -0.27 0.75 8.53
C ASP A 15 -0.19 2.16 9.14
N PHE A 16 0.34 3.14 8.40
CA PHE A 16 0.45 4.53 8.85
C PHE A 16 -0.92 5.14 9.21
N VAL A 17 -1.94 4.86 8.41
CA VAL A 17 -3.32 5.26 8.68
C VAL A 17 -3.86 4.54 9.92
N ARG A 18 -3.64 3.22 10.01
CA ARG A 18 -4.08 2.41 11.16
C ARG A 18 -3.44 2.84 12.48
N GLN A 19 -2.18 3.25 12.45
CA GLN A 19 -1.45 3.73 13.63
C GLN A 19 -1.99 5.08 14.16
N LYS A 20 -3.03 5.66 13.55
CA LYS A 20 -3.66 6.93 13.97
C LYS A 20 -2.66 8.07 14.17
N HIS A 21 -1.57 8.09 13.40
CA HIS A 21 -0.65 9.23 13.29
C HIS A 21 -1.30 10.48 12.68
N VAL A 22 -2.60 10.40 12.39
CA VAL A 22 -3.38 11.35 11.63
C VAL A 22 -4.65 11.63 12.45
N PRO A 23 -4.88 12.86 12.92
CA PRO A 23 -6.14 13.20 13.56
C PRO A 23 -7.29 12.97 12.57
N GLY A 24 -8.45 12.51 13.06
CA GLY A 24 -9.58 12.09 12.21
C GLY A 24 -10.08 13.12 11.19
N SER A 25 -9.67 14.39 11.31
CA SER A 25 -9.91 15.47 10.34
C SER A 25 -9.04 15.41 9.07
N ILE A 26 -7.87 14.76 9.11
CA ILE A 26 -6.98 14.59 7.94
C ILE A 26 -7.25 13.27 7.23
N GLU A 27 -7.89 12.29 7.88
CA GLU A 27 -8.36 11.06 7.24
C GLU A 27 -9.35 11.36 6.10
N THR A 28 -10.18 12.39 6.26
CA THR A 28 -11.14 12.89 5.27
C THR A 28 -10.48 13.57 4.06
N ASN A 29 -9.23 14.05 4.18
CA ASN A 29 -8.51 14.67 3.07
C ASN A 29 -7.39 13.76 2.55
N HIS A 30 -7.79 12.71 1.84
CA HIS A 30 -6.91 11.70 1.24
C HIS A 30 -5.79 12.29 0.35
N GLY A 31 -6.00 13.48 -0.23
CA GLY A 31 -5.00 14.18 -1.05
C GLY A 31 -3.79 14.66 -0.24
N SER A 32 -4.04 15.34 0.88
CA SER A 32 -2.97 15.82 1.78
C SER A 32 -2.29 14.65 2.50
N LEU A 33 -3.07 13.65 2.92
CA LEU A 33 -2.57 12.45 3.58
C LEU A 33 -1.60 11.67 2.69
N SER A 34 -1.95 11.46 1.41
CA SER A 34 -1.07 10.74 0.48
C SER A 34 0.25 11.49 0.22
N LYS A 35 0.24 12.82 0.24
CA LYS A 35 1.47 13.64 0.14
C LYS A 35 2.37 13.46 1.36
N ILE A 36 1.80 13.50 2.57
CA ILE A 36 2.54 13.31 3.83
C ILE A 36 3.16 11.91 3.88
N ILE A 37 2.35 10.87 3.66
CA ILE A 37 2.81 9.48 3.68
C ILE A 37 3.86 9.24 2.58
N GLY A 38 3.68 9.85 1.40
CA GLY A 38 4.68 9.81 0.33
C GLY A 38 6.02 10.42 0.72
N ASN A 39 6.02 11.50 1.49
CA ASN A 39 7.24 12.10 2.04
C ASN A 39 7.86 11.20 3.12
N CYS A 40 7.09 10.69 4.09
CA CYS A 40 7.57 9.76 5.11
C CYS A 40 8.17 8.50 4.48
N TRP A 41 7.51 7.94 3.46
CA TRP A 41 8.02 6.79 2.71
C TRP A 41 9.35 7.10 2.03
N ARG A 42 9.51 8.28 1.43
CA ARG A 42 10.81 8.66 0.84
C ARG A 42 11.90 8.80 1.90
N SER A 43 11.57 9.38 3.05
CA SER A 43 12.51 9.56 4.17
C SER A 43 12.84 8.30 4.97
N LEU A 44 12.07 7.21 4.82
CA LEU A 44 12.31 5.96 5.54
C LEU A 44 13.70 5.36 5.21
N PRO A 45 14.44 4.85 6.22
CA PRO A 45 15.69 4.14 6.00
C PRO A 45 15.50 2.90 5.12
N LEU A 46 16.55 2.54 4.36
CA LEU A 46 16.60 1.30 3.58
C LEU A 46 16.23 0.03 4.36
N PRO A 47 16.72 -0.21 5.59
CA PRO A 47 16.35 -1.40 6.34
C PRO A 47 14.86 -1.47 6.66
N GLU A 48 14.22 -0.34 6.97
CA GLU A 48 12.78 -0.31 7.21
C GLU A 48 11.98 -0.52 5.92
N LYS A 49 12.39 0.10 4.81
CA LYS A 49 11.80 -0.16 3.49
C LYS A 49 11.86 -1.64 3.12
N ALA A 50 12.98 -2.30 3.41
CA ALA A 50 13.17 -3.73 3.12
C ALA A 50 12.15 -4.63 3.84
N ILE A 51 11.71 -4.25 5.05
CA ILE A 51 10.64 -4.95 5.77
C ILE A 51 9.33 -4.89 4.98
N TRP A 52 8.97 -3.71 4.47
CA TRP A 52 7.76 -3.51 3.67
C TRP A 52 7.84 -4.19 2.31
N GLU A 53 9.01 -4.20 1.67
CA GLU A 53 9.25 -4.94 0.43
C GLU A 53 9.11 -6.44 0.62
N THR A 54 9.64 -6.98 1.73
CA THR A 54 9.48 -8.40 2.08
C THR A 54 8.01 -8.76 2.30
N LYS A 55 7.28 -7.94 3.06
CA LYS A 55 5.83 -8.10 3.23
C LYS A 55 5.07 -8.04 1.91
N ALA A 56 5.45 -7.13 1.01
CA ALA A 56 4.82 -7.03 -0.31
C ALA A 56 5.12 -8.24 -1.20
N LYS A 57 6.33 -8.80 -1.13
CA LYS A 57 6.69 -10.06 -1.81
C LYS A 57 5.83 -11.21 -1.31
N HIS A 58 5.65 -11.33 0.01
CA HIS A 58 4.79 -12.35 0.61
C HIS A 58 3.34 -12.17 0.18
N ALA A 59 2.77 -10.96 0.30
CA ALA A 59 1.39 -10.69 -0.12
C ALA A 59 1.16 -10.98 -1.62
N LYS A 60 2.15 -10.71 -2.47
CA LYS A 60 2.10 -11.06 -3.91
C LYS A 60 2.13 -12.57 -4.13
N ALA A 61 2.97 -13.30 -3.38
CA ALA A 61 3.05 -14.74 -3.45
C ALA A 61 1.76 -15.41 -2.98
N GLU A 62 1.23 -14.98 -1.83
CA GLU A 62 -0.06 -15.44 -1.29
C GLU A 62 -1.20 -15.16 -2.27
N HIS A 63 -1.23 -13.97 -2.86
CA HIS A 63 -2.23 -13.63 -3.89
C HIS A 63 -2.13 -14.54 -5.11
N LYS A 64 -0.91 -14.89 -5.55
CA LYS A 64 -0.69 -15.81 -6.68
C LYS A 64 -1.18 -17.23 -6.34
N ILE A 65 -0.97 -17.70 -5.11
CA ILE A 65 -1.44 -19.00 -4.65
C ILE A 65 -2.97 -19.01 -4.54
N LYS A 66 -3.55 -17.95 -3.95
CA LYS A 66 -4.99 -17.82 -3.73
C LYS A 66 -5.78 -17.61 -5.03
N TYR A 67 -5.16 -16.94 -6.01
CA TYR A 67 -5.77 -16.63 -7.29
C TYR A 67 -4.80 -17.00 -8.44
N PRO A 68 -4.65 -18.30 -8.76
CA PRO A 68 -3.71 -18.77 -9.77
C PRO A 68 -4.04 -18.22 -11.17
N ASP A 69 -5.33 -18.06 -11.49
CA ASP A 69 -5.83 -17.50 -12.75
C ASP A 69 -5.92 -15.97 -12.77
N TYR A 70 -5.39 -15.30 -11.73
CA TYR A 70 -5.46 -13.84 -11.65
C TYR A 70 -4.65 -13.18 -12.77
N LYS A 71 -5.34 -12.42 -13.60
CA LYS A 71 -4.73 -11.51 -14.59
C LYS A 71 -5.30 -10.12 -14.41
N PHE A 72 -4.40 -9.14 -14.21
CA PHE A 72 -4.80 -7.75 -14.13
C PHE A 72 -5.37 -7.28 -15.47
N ARG A 73 -6.62 -6.82 -15.45
CA ARG A 73 -7.30 -6.21 -16.60
C ARG A 73 -7.75 -4.81 -16.19
N PRO A 74 -6.99 -3.75 -16.51
CA PRO A 74 -7.40 -2.39 -16.17
C PRO A 74 -8.66 -2.05 -16.97
N VAL A 75 -9.73 -1.71 -16.28
CA VAL A 75 -10.92 -1.13 -16.91
C VAL A 75 -10.60 0.33 -17.19
N HIS A 76 -10.38 0.68 -18.45
CA HIS A 76 -10.32 2.08 -18.87
C HIS A 76 -11.75 2.57 -19.02
N THR A 77 -12.34 3.10 -17.95
CA THR A 77 -13.49 4.00 -18.07
C THR A 77 -12.95 5.32 -18.62
N LYS A 78 -13.26 5.60 -19.89
CA LYS A 78 -13.07 6.92 -20.51
C LYS A 78 -14.03 7.94 -19.90
#